data_AF-F8FBV3-F1
#
_entry.id   AF-F8FBV3-F1
#
_cell.length_a   1.000
_cell.length_b   1.000
_cell.length_c   1.000
_cell.angle_alpha   90.00
_cell.angle_beta   90.00
_cell.angle_gamma   90.00
#
_symmetry.space_group_name_H-M   'P 1'
#
loop_
_entity.id
_entity.type
_entity.pdbx_description
1 polymer ?
#
loop_
_entity_poly.entity_id
_entity_poly.type
_entity_poly.pdbx_seq_one_letter_code
_entity_poly.pdbx_strand_id
1 'polypeptide(L)'
;MPSSPKGQTFNCIDNSTTAEHAFTPAMSLFVTCSSSEEIEHAYEELSRDGQVLMPLGALPPFSEKFGWVQDRFGVSWQLSLPKSG
;
A
#
# COMPACT_ATOMS: atom_id res chain seq x y z
N MET A 1 21.39 -19.75 18.26
CA MET A 1 19.96 -20.08 18.46
C MET A 1 19.15 -18.79 18.46
N PRO A 2 17.98 -18.74 17.80
CA PRO A 2 17.35 -17.50 17.34
C PRO A 2 16.17 -17.05 18.21
N SER A 3 15.90 -15.74 18.28
CA SER A 3 14.53 -15.20 18.48
C SER A 3 14.54 -13.66 18.48
N SER A 4 14.03 -13.05 17.41
CA SER A 4 13.11 -11.92 17.55
C SER A 4 12.40 -11.59 16.23
N PRO A 5 11.15 -11.10 16.29
CA PRO A 5 10.18 -11.21 15.22
C PRO A 5 10.33 -10.06 14.21
N LYS A 6 9.81 -10.31 13.00
CA LYS A 6 9.78 -9.40 11.85
C LYS A 6 9.27 -8.00 12.23
N GLY A 7 10.17 -7.02 12.26
CA GLY A 7 9.82 -5.60 12.36
C GLY A 7 9.30 -5.10 11.02
N GLN A 8 8.01 -4.84 10.93
CA GLN A 8 7.41 -4.16 9.78
C GLN A 8 7.78 -2.67 9.89
N THR A 9 8.65 -2.20 9.00
CA THR A 9 9.01 -0.78 8.92
C THR A 9 7.84 0.00 8.34
N PHE A 10 7.16 0.77 9.17
CA PHE A 10 6.23 1.79 8.72
C PHE A 10 7.03 3.06 8.44
N ASN A 11 7.17 3.42 7.17
CA ASN A 11 7.79 4.68 6.78
C ASN A 11 6.73 5.79 6.88
N CYS A 12 6.87 6.66 7.87
CA CYS A 12 6.09 7.89 7.99
C CYS A 12 6.92 9.05 7.42
N ILE A 13 6.40 9.73 6.40
CA ILE A 13 7.00 10.96 5.86
C ILE A 13 6.17 12.13 6.39
N ASP A 14 6.67 12.83 7.40
CA ASP A 14 6.09 14.09 7.85
C ASP A 14 6.65 15.24 7.01
N ASN A 15 5.77 15.97 6.31
CA ASN A 15 6.11 17.27 5.76
C ASN A 15 5.72 18.35 6.78
N SER A 16 6.69 18.77 7.60
CA SER A 16 6.51 19.80 8.61
C SER A 16 6.43 21.20 7.97
N THR A 17 5.29 21.53 7.35
CA THR A 17 5.02 22.90 6.94
C THR A 17 3.70 23.36 7.54
N THR A 18 3.81 24.34 8.42
CA THR A 18 2.72 25.07 9.09
C THR A 18 1.86 25.79 8.04
N ALA A 19 0.84 25.12 7.53
CA ALA A 19 -0.21 25.75 6.75
C ALA A 19 -1.52 25.00 7.00
N GLU A 20 -2.58 25.74 7.34
CA GLU A 20 -3.93 25.22 7.49
C GLU A 20 -4.41 24.68 6.13
N HIS A 21 -4.16 23.39 5.88
CA HIS A 21 -4.48 22.77 4.59
C HIS A 21 -5.83 22.06 4.68
N ALA A 22 -6.78 22.51 3.84
CA ALA A 22 -7.88 21.68 3.39
C ALA A 22 -7.32 20.30 3.03
N PHE A 23 -7.97 19.22 3.49
CA PHE A 23 -7.55 17.81 3.35
C PHE A 23 -7.07 17.53 1.91
N THR A 24 -5.79 17.77 1.64
CA THR A 24 -5.21 17.54 0.33
C THR A 24 -4.94 16.04 0.24
N PRO A 25 -5.30 15.38 -0.87
CA PRO A 25 -5.23 13.91 -1.03
C PRO A 25 -3.78 13.43 -1.23
N ALA A 26 -2.84 13.92 -0.41
CA ALA A 26 -1.42 13.63 -0.50
C ALA A 26 -0.95 12.57 0.51
N MET A 27 -1.87 11.91 1.22
CA MET A 27 -1.54 10.72 2.01
C MET A 27 -1.63 9.48 1.11
N SER A 28 -0.47 9.01 0.66
CA SER A 28 -0.29 7.72 0.00
C SER A 28 0.20 6.71 1.03
N LEU A 29 -0.56 5.63 1.24
CA LEU A 29 -0.22 4.54 2.14
C LEU A 29 0.38 3.40 1.33
N PHE A 30 1.58 2.95 1.73
CA PHE A 30 2.23 1.79 1.13
C PHE A 30 2.08 0.60 2.07
N VAL A 31 1.44 -0.47 1.59
CA VAL A 31 1.19 -1.69 2.36
C VAL A 31 1.96 -2.84 1.71
N THR A 32 2.84 -3.44 2.49
CA THR A 32 3.56 -4.66 2.11
C THR A 32 2.77 -5.87 2.60
N CYS A 33 2.13 -6.59 1.68
CA CYS A 33 1.39 -7.81 1.97
C CYS A 33 2.34 -9.01 2.11
N SER A 34 1.93 -10.03 2.86
CA SER A 34 2.73 -11.24 3.09
C SER A 34 2.29 -12.44 2.26
N SER A 35 1.06 -12.44 1.72
CA SER A 35 0.57 -13.50 0.83
C SER A 35 -0.20 -12.94 -0.38
N SER A 36 -0.40 -13.81 -1.37
CA SER A 36 -1.23 -13.52 -2.54
C SER A 36 -2.70 -13.29 -2.17
N GLU A 37 -3.26 -14.07 -1.22
CA GLU A 37 -4.65 -13.86 -0.80
C GLU A 37 -4.82 -12.52 -0.07
N GLU A 38 -3.83 -12.12 0.74
CA GLU A 38 -3.87 -10.86 1.49
C GLU A 38 -3.92 -9.65 0.55
N ILE A 39 -3.05 -9.63 -0.47
CA ILE A 39 -3.02 -8.52 -1.43
C ILE A 39 -4.28 -8.47 -2.31
N GLU A 40 -4.81 -9.63 -2.71
CA GLU A 40 -6.05 -9.71 -3.50
C GLU A 40 -7.24 -9.22 -2.68
N HIS A 41 -7.39 -9.69 -1.45
CA HIS A 41 -8.47 -9.26 -0.56
C HIS A 41 -8.38 -7.76 -0.24
N ALA A 42 -7.19 -7.24 0.09
CA ALA A 42 -6.99 -5.82 0.33
C ALA A 42 -7.31 -4.98 -0.92
N TYR A 43 -6.85 -5.43 -2.10
CA TYR A 43 -7.11 -4.77 -3.37
C TYR A 43 -8.61 -4.73 -3.70
N GLU A 44 -9.33 -5.84 -3.53
CA GLU A 44 -10.77 -5.93 -3.76
C GLU A 44 -11.56 -5.00 -2.82
N GLU A 45 -11.27 -5.02 -1.52
CA GLU A 45 -11.99 -4.19 -0.54
C GLU A 45 -11.73 -2.70 -0.75
N LEU A 46 -10.48 -2.32 -1.05
CA LEU A 46 -10.10 -0.92 -1.28
C LEU A 46 -10.61 -0.39 -2.63
N SER A 47 -10.76 -1.25 -3.64
CA SER A 47 -11.30 -0.87 -4.96
C SER A 47 -12.83 -0.91 -5.05
N ARG A 48 -13.53 -1.63 -4.15
CA ARG A 48 -14.99 -1.86 -4.20
C ARG A 48 -15.83 -0.58 -4.32
N ASP A 49 -15.42 0.48 -3.64
CA ASP A 49 -16.07 1.81 -3.71
C ASP A 49 -15.05 2.91 -4.09
N GLY A 50 -13.92 2.50 -4.64
CA GLY A 50 -12.77 3.34 -4.93
C GLY A 50 -12.51 3.52 -6.43
N GLN A 51 -11.29 3.92 -6.75
CA GLN A 51 -10.77 3.96 -8.10
C GLN A 51 -9.52 3.10 -8.20
N VAL A 52 -9.48 2.22 -9.20
CA VAL A 52 -8.25 1.50 -9.53
C VAL A 52 -7.36 2.43 -10.36
N LEU A 53 -6.26 2.88 -9.77
CA LEU A 53 -5.25 3.70 -10.45
C LEU A 53 -4.31 2.82 -11.28
N MET A 54 -3.97 1.65 -10.73
CA MET A 54 -3.21 0.63 -11.42
C MET A 54 -3.69 -0.77 -10.99
N PRO A 55 -4.08 -1.63 -11.94
CA PRO A 55 -4.59 -2.96 -11.61
C PRO A 55 -3.51 -3.83 -10.95
N LEU A 56 -3.95 -4.75 -10.10
CA LEU A 56 -3.06 -5.70 -9.45
C LEU A 56 -2.37 -6.58 -10.50
N GLY A 57 -1.04 -6.53 -10.55
CA GLY A 57 -0.24 -7.27 -11.52
C GLY A 57 1.19 -7.51 -11.05
N ALA A 58 1.91 -8.42 -11.71
CA ALA A 58 3.31 -8.65 -11.39
C ALA A 58 4.19 -7.48 -11.83
N LEU A 59 5.15 -7.09 -10.98
CA LEU A 59 6.10 -6.02 -11.29
C LEU A 59 7.56 -6.51 -11.12
N PRO A 60 8.06 -7.36 -12.05
CA PRO A 60 9.44 -7.81 -12.01
C PRO A 60 10.42 -6.67 -12.31
N PRO A 61 11.61 -6.61 -11.68
CA PRO A 61 12.15 -7.53 -10.65
C PRO A 61 11.76 -7.18 -9.21
N PHE A 62 10.91 -6.18 -8.99
CA PHE A 62 10.71 -5.53 -7.70
C PHE A 62 9.67 -6.20 -6.79
N SER A 63 8.60 -6.77 -7.35
CA SER A 63 7.50 -7.37 -6.57
C SER A 63 6.79 -8.47 -7.35
N GLU A 64 6.31 -9.48 -6.65
CA GLU A 64 5.52 -10.59 -7.22
C GLU A 64 4.14 -10.10 -7.66
N LYS A 65 3.52 -9.23 -6.86
CA LYS A 65 2.30 -8.50 -7.21
C LYS A 65 2.40 -7.08 -6.69
N PHE A 66 1.88 -6.12 -7.46
CA PHE A 66 1.77 -4.74 -7.09
C PHE A 66 0.47 -4.17 -7.65
N GLY A 67 -0.24 -3.39 -6.84
CA GLY A 67 -1.49 -2.73 -7.23
C GLY A 67 -1.57 -1.34 -6.61
N TRP A 68 -2.29 -0.44 -7.29
CA TRP A 68 -2.51 0.91 -6.78
C TRP A 68 -3.99 1.25 -6.90
N VAL A 69 -4.62 1.51 -5.78
CA VAL A 69 -6.04 1.86 -5.69
C VAL A 69 -6.21 3.10 -4.84
N GLN A 70 -7.24 3.87 -5.12
CA GLN A 70 -7.70 4.96 -4.27
C GLN A 70 -9.02 4.54 -3.67
N ASP A 71 -9.19 4.63 -2.35
CA ASP A 71 -10.44 4.24 -1.72
C ASP A 71 -11.56 5.30 -1.90
N ARG A 72 -12.75 5.01 -1.38
CA ARG A 72 -13.91 5.91 -1.40
C ARG A 72 -13.70 7.25 -0.70
N PHE A 73 -12.72 7.32 0.21
CA PHE A 73 -12.40 8.52 0.99
C PHE A 73 -11.35 9.38 0.31
N GLY A 74 -10.81 8.94 -0.83
CA GLY A 74 -9.77 9.65 -1.58
C GLY A 74 -8.35 9.32 -1.11
N VAL A 75 -8.16 8.29 -0.27
CA VAL A 75 -6.84 7.86 0.19
C VAL A 75 -6.22 6.95 -0.86
N SER A 76 -4.97 7.22 -1.22
CA SER A 76 -4.21 6.40 -2.17
C SER A 76 -3.51 5.25 -1.45
N TRP A 77 -3.66 4.03 -1.96
CA TRP A 77 -3.12 2.80 -1.41
C TRP A 77 -2.27 2.06 -2.44
N GLN A 78 -0.99 1.92 -2.13
CA GLN A 78 -0.02 1.14 -2.91
C GLN A 78 0.20 -0.19 -2.21
N LEU A 79 -0.27 -1.27 -2.83
CA LEU A 79 -0.16 -2.62 -2.30
C LEU A 79 0.99 -3.34 -3.00
N SER A 80 1.93 -3.90 -2.24
CA SER A 80 3.08 -4.63 -2.77
C SER A 80 3.20 -5.99 -2.09
N LEU A 81 3.37 -7.04 -2.89
CA LEU A 81 3.74 -8.37 -2.44
C LEU A 81 5.20 -8.63 -2.85
N PRO A 82 6.17 -8.55 -1.92
CA PRO A 82 7.55 -8.86 -2.21
C PRO A 82 7.69 -10.34 -2.55
N LYS A 83 8.57 -10.65 -3.49
CA LYS A 83 8.87 -12.03 -3.83
C LYS A 83 9.58 -12.67 -2.63
N SER A 84 8.98 -13.71 -2.05
CA SER A 84 9.67 -14.52 -1.05
C SER A 84 10.80 -15.26 -1.76
N GLY A 85 12.05 -14.81 -1.53
CA GLY A 85 13.26 -15.46 -2.03
C GLY A 85 13.61 -16.71 -1.26
#